data_AF-E4NUU8-F1
#
_entry.id   AF-E4NUU8-F1
#
_cell.length_a   1.000
_cell.length_b   1.000
_cell.length_c   1.000
_cell.angle_alpha   90.00
_cell.angle_beta   90.00
_cell.angle_gamma   90.00
#
_symmetry.space_group_name_H-M   'P 1'
#
loop_
_entity.id
_entity.type
_entity.pdbx_description
1 polymer ?
#
loop_
_entity_poly.entity_id
_entity_poly.type
_entity_poly.pdbx_seq_one_letter_code
_entity_poly.pdbx_strand_id
1 'polypeptide(L)'
;MIDDEMKAMKDTFRLVLILFLMVGMITAGAAMPVAADHQDNEVDIDTEDGEIEHSGDEAEIEDDDDDLDFESNADDDEADVEFEDLDLEQDGDDLEVEDDEDDFEFESRDGGDDVDVETDDHEIEQRDDEVEVEDEENDLDFEADDDGDRVDVETGEAEIEQDGDRLEVEDDTDGHDLDYEAEGDDLDVEHDETEIEKRGDEADVELSDLEFENDGGLDIEFDGSGGIDIDLDGDDIDVETDEREIEQRGDDLEVEDDDNDLDLESDGDDHEFEADDEHDIEHRGGDADVEGEEFEFENDRNGIDFRNDATDIELDDDDFEVDTDDGIDFENDGEEVEFEDDDRDIEQDGNDVDVEDHDDDFEFENDGDETELETDDHDIEHSGDNLDVEKDGGLDLESDGESIDLERDDHDDTEVEAFLDDLTRDEIIELGTETGADDLDDLADMDLEDLNDNEVNMLERMLTDDDSEGSP
;
A
#
# COMPACT_ATOMS: atom_id res chain seq x y z
N MET A 1 38.34 -4.29 72.61
CA MET A 1 37.49 -3.88 73.77
C MET A 1 36.31 -4.81 73.90
N ILE A 2 35.84 -5.38 72.78
CA ILE A 2 34.91 -6.52 72.75
C ILE A 2 35.62 -7.80 73.26
N ASP A 3 36.87 -8.06 72.83
CA ASP A 3 37.63 -9.26 73.25
C ASP A 3 37.84 -9.39 74.77
N ASP A 4 38.14 -8.28 75.47
CA ASP A 4 38.30 -8.27 76.93
C ASP A 4 36.95 -8.51 77.66
N GLU A 5 35.82 -8.13 77.07
CA GLU A 5 34.48 -8.41 77.62
C GLU A 5 34.05 -9.85 77.30
N MET A 6 34.43 -10.38 76.14
CA MET A 6 34.14 -11.75 75.70
C MET A 6 34.91 -12.77 76.54
N LYS A 7 36.21 -12.52 76.79
CA LYS A 7 37.04 -13.33 77.70
C LYS A 7 36.48 -13.36 79.13
N ALA A 8 36.03 -12.21 79.64
CA ALA A 8 35.39 -12.14 80.95
C ALA A 8 34.03 -12.85 81.01
N MET A 9 33.30 -12.93 79.88
CA MET A 9 32.07 -13.70 79.77
C MET A 9 32.32 -15.21 79.69
N LYS A 10 33.30 -15.68 78.89
CA LYS A 10 33.75 -17.09 78.84
C LYS A 10 34.17 -17.58 80.24
N ASP A 11 34.98 -16.79 80.97
CA ASP A 11 35.38 -17.09 82.36
C ASP A 11 34.19 -17.20 83.32
N THR A 12 33.18 -16.34 83.14
CA THR A 12 31.99 -16.33 84.01
C THR A 12 31.05 -17.49 83.69
N PHE A 13 30.92 -17.88 82.42
CA PHE A 13 30.12 -19.01 81.98
C PHE A 13 30.73 -20.35 82.44
N ARG A 14 32.05 -20.54 82.25
CA ARG A 14 32.80 -21.71 82.78
C ARG A 14 32.56 -21.90 84.28
N LEU A 15 32.64 -20.81 85.05
CA LEU A 15 32.41 -20.87 86.50
C LEU A 15 30.95 -21.20 86.87
N VAL A 16 29.98 -20.77 86.06
CA VAL A 16 28.56 -21.09 86.26
C VAL A 16 28.24 -22.53 85.86
N LEU A 17 28.81 -23.05 84.77
CA LEU A 17 28.62 -24.43 84.31
C LEU A 17 29.21 -25.44 85.31
N ILE A 18 30.45 -25.22 85.74
CA ILE A 18 31.10 -26.00 86.82
C ILE A 18 30.23 -25.96 88.09
N LEU A 19 29.68 -24.79 88.45
CA LEU A 19 28.79 -24.68 89.60
C LEU A 19 27.46 -25.42 89.36
N PHE A 20 26.93 -25.46 88.13
CA PHE A 20 25.67 -26.12 87.79
C PHE A 20 25.81 -27.64 87.78
N LEU A 21 26.89 -28.19 87.21
CA LEU A 21 27.24 -29.61 87.28
C LEU A 21 27.44 -30.07 88.74
N MET A 22 28.22 -29.30 89.52
CA MET A 22 28.37 -29.58 90.95
C MET A 22 27.04 -29.51 91.71
N VAL A 23 26.12 -28.61 91.36
CA VAL A 23 24.82 -28.48 92.05
C VAL A 23 23.80 -29.52 91.57
N GLY A 24 23.85 -29.92 90.30
CA GLY A 24 23.03 -30.99 89.72
C GLY A 24 23.27 -32.33 90.42
N MET A 25 24.53 -32.74 90.53
CA MET A 25 24.94 -33.96 91.23
C MET A 25 24.54 -33.97 92.72
N ILE A 26 24.46 -32.80 93.37
CA ILE A 26 24.08 -32.71 94.80
C ILE A 26 22.59 -32.99 95.04
N THR A 27 21.72 -32.87 94.03
CA THR A 27 20.27 -33.03 94.23
C THR A 27 19.74 -34.46 94.11
N ALA A 28 20.49 -35.38 93.51
CA ALA A 28 20.22 -36.82 93.57
C ALA A 28 20.87 -37.43 94.82
N GLY A 29 20.18 -37.36 95.96
CA GLY A 29 20.73 -37.70 97.28
C GLY A 29 21.28 -39.14 97.44
N ALA A 30 22.59 -39.30 97.28
CA ALA A 30 23.42 -40.30 97.94
C ALA A 30 24.81 -39.68 98.21
N ALA A 31 25.28 -39.71 99.47
CA ALA A 31 26.63 -39.29 99.81
C ALA A 31 27.59 -40.43 99.49
N MET A 32 28.16 -40.42 98.29
CA MET A 32 29.17 -41.38 97.83
C MET A 32 30.59 -40.83 98.09
N PRO A 33 31.59 -41.70 98.37
CA PRO A 33 32.94 -41.26 98.73
C PRO A 33 33.71 -40.83 97.48
N VAL A 34 33.74 -39.52 97.22
CA VAL A 34 34.61 -38.91 96.19
C VAL A 34 36.06 -38.89 96.69
N ALA A 35 36.99 -39.44 95.92
CA ALA A 35 38.42 -39.41 96.21
C ALA A 35 39.06 -38.31 95.35
N ALA A 36 39.26 -37.13 95.94
CA ALA A 36 40.01 -36.05 95.30
C ALA A 36 41.47 -36.08 95.76
N ASP A 37 42.41 -36.28 94.84
CA ASP A 37 43.85 -36.02 95.04
C ASP A 37 44.19 -34.63 94.46
N HIS A 38 45.19 -33.98 95.06
CA HIS A 38 45.63 -32.65 94.61
C HIS A 38 47.14 -32.55 94.81
N GLN A 39 47.88 -32.52 93.71
CA GLN A 39 49.34 -32.44 93.71
C GLN A 39 49.82 -31.45 92.64
N ASP A 40 50.65 -30.47 93.02
CA ASP A 40 51.43 -29.65 92.09
C ASP A 40 50.69 -29.05 90.85
N ASN A 41 49.48 -28.51 91.08
CA ASN A 41 48.54 -27.93 90.07
C ASN A 41 47.73 -28.95 89.25
N GLU A 42 47.84 -30.23 89.56
CA GLU A 42 46.96 -31.30 89.09
C GLU A 42 45.87 -31.56 90.14
N VAL A 43 44.63 -31.72 89.70
CA VAL A 43 43.47 -32.09 90.50
C VAL A 43 42.78 -33.27 89.82
N ASP A 44 42.80 -34.41 90.48
CA ASP A 44 42.21 -35.66 89.97
C ASP A 44 41.07 -36.06 90.92
N ILE A 45 39.88 -36.24 90.38
CA ILE A 45 38.68 -36.60 91.12
C ILE A 45 38.09 -37.87 90.51
N ASP A 46 38.44 -39.00 91.11
CA ASP A 46 37.84 -40.29 90.73
C ASP A 46 36.50 -40.47 91.45
N THR A 47 35.48 -40.82 90.69
CA THR A 47 34.19 -41.25 91.22
C THR A 47 33.92 -42.73 90.89
N GLU A 48 32.71 -43.23 91.15
CA GLU A 48 32.31 -44.58 90.70
C GLU A 48 31.71 -44.56 89.29
N ASP A 49 31.46 -43.36 88.76
CA ASP A 49 30.70 -43.06 87.56
C ASP A 49 31.53 -42.05 86.71
N GLY A 50 32.85 -42.26 86.57
CA GLY A 50 33.74 -41.36 85.82
C GLY A 50 34.87 -40.66 86.60
N GLU A 51 35.77 -40.07 85.83
CA GLU A 51 37.01 -39.39 86.24
C GLU A 51 36.98 -37.91 85.82
N ILE A 52 37.52 -37.01 86.65
CA ILE A 52 37.71 -35.59 86.32
C ILE A 52 39.17 -35.26 86.61
N GLU A 53 39.94 -34.94 85.58
CA GLU A 53 41.34 -34.53 85.67
C GLU A 53 41.48 -33.05 85.28
N HIS A 54 42.37 -32.34 85.96
CA HIS A 54 42.68 -30.95 85.63
C HIS A 54 44.17 -30.70 85.83
N SER A 55 44.89 -30.47 84.73
CA SER A 55 46.34 -30.41 84.64
C SER A 55 46.75 -29.05 84.07
N GLY A 56 47.11 -28.10 84.94
CA GLY A 56 47.54 -26.77 84.49
C GLY A 56 46.43 -25.96 83.82
N ASP A 57 46.47 -25.88 82.50
CA ASP A 57 45.50 -25.19 81.62
C ASP A 57 44.60 -26.20 80.87
N GLU A 58 44.84 -27.51 81.04
CA GLU A 58 44.06 -28.62 80.51
C GLU A 58 43.03 -29.12 81.54
N ALA A 59 41.84 -29.50 81.09
CA ALA A 59 40.83 -30.17 81.90
C ALA A 59 40.11 -31.24 81.09
N GLU A 60 40.01 -32.45 81.65
CA GLU A 60 39.44 -33.65 81.04
C GLU A 60 38.37 -34.24 81.97
N ILE A 61 37.25 -34.69 81.43
CA ILE A 61 36.18 -35.38 82.14
C ILE A 61 35.75 -36.56 81.27
N GLU A 62 35.86 -37.77 81.81
CA GLU A 62 35.42 -39.02 81.17
C GLU A 62 34.38 -39.69 82.07
N ASP A 63 33.24 -40.12 81.52
CA ASP A 63 32.32 -41.03 82.23
C ASP A 63 32.72 -42.49 81.99
N ASP A 64 32.65 -43.35 83.00
CA ASP A 64 33.02 -44.78 82.89
C ASP A 64 32.14 -45.57 81.91
N ASP A 65 30.95 -45.03 81.60
CA ASP A 65 30.01 -45.61 80.63
C ASP A 65 30.31 -45.17 79.17
N ASP A 66 31.36 -44.35 78.95
CA ASP A 66 31.78 -43.78 77.65
C ASP A 66 30.66 -42.98 76.96
N ASP A 67 29.69 -42.45 77.74
CA ASP A 67 28.55 -41.70 77.21
C ASP A 67 28.86 -40.19 77.09
N LEU A 68 29.89 -39.69 77.79
CA LEU A 68 30.28 -38.28 77.80
C LEU A 68 31.79 -38.14 78.00
N ASP A 69 32.45 -37.54 77.02
CA ASP A 69 33.84 -37.13 77.10
C ASP A 69 33.94 -35.60 76.90
N PHE A 70 34.74 -34.94 77.73
CA PHE A 70 34.99 -33.49 77.65
C PHE A 70 36.48 -33.24 77.84
N GLU A 71 37.11 -32.58 76.86
CA GLU A 71 38.49 -32.13 76.92
C GLU A 71 38.56 -30.62 76.68
N SER A 72 39.48 -29.92 77.33
CA SER A 72 39.71 -28.50 77.05
C SER A 72 41.13 -28.08 77.38
N ASN A 73 41.71 -27.23 76.54
CA ASN A 73 43.05 -26.69 76.71
C ASN A 73 43.03 -25.16 76.56
N ALA A 74 43.18 -24.45 77.68
CA ALA A 74 43.12 -23.00 77.67
C ALA A 74 44.37 -22.30 77.08
N ASP A 75 45.48 -23.01 76.86
CA ASP A 75 46.69 -22.45 76.24
C ASP A 75 46.57 -22.38 74.71
N ASP A 76 45.88 -23.35 74.10
CA ASP A 76 45.65 -23.44 72.66
C ASP A 76 44.22 -22.97 72.27
N ASP A 77 43.40 -22.58 73.25
CA ASP A 77 42.00 -22.15 73.08
C ASP A 77 41.10 -23.25 72.47
N GLU A 78 41.47 -24.52 72.68
CA GLU A 78 40.78 -25.73 72.21
C GLU A 78 39.78 -26.26 73.27
N ALA A 79 38.65 -26.83 72.84
CA ALA A 79 37.71 -27.55 73.69
C ALA A 79 36.82 -28.51 72.90
N ASP A 80 36.77 -29.76 73.34
CA ASP A 80 36.09 -30.87 72.65
C ASP A 80 35.08 -31.52 73.60
N VAL A 81 33.90 -31.85 73.08
CA VAL A 81 32.83 -32.52 73.83
C VAL A 81 32.21 -33.59 72.94
N GLU A 82 32.30 -34.84 73.35
CA GLU A 82 31.67 -35.99 72.69
C GLU A 82 30.57 -36.54 73.60
N PHE A 83 29.34 -36.69 73.10
CA PHE A 83 28.21 -37.26 73.84
C PHE A 83 27.28 -38.07 72.94
N GLU A 84 27.21 -39.39 73.17
CA GLU A 84 26.42 -40.33 72.37
C GLU A 84 26.78 -40.29 70.87
N ASP A 85 25.97 -39.61 70.06
CA ASP A 85 26.12 -39.46 68.61
C ASP A 85 26.40 -37.99 68.23
N LEU A 86 26.70 -37.11 69.21
CA LEU A 86 26.99 -35.68 69.03
C LEU A 86 28.43 -35.35 69.43
N ASP A 87 29.19 -34.80 68.48
CA ASP A 87 30.56 -34.34 68.65
C ASP A 87 30.61 -32.80 68.48
N LEU A 88 31.39 -32.12 69.33
CA LEU A 88 31.57 -30.67 69.28
C LEU A 88 33.03 -30.33 69.54
N GLU A 89 33.72 -29.80 68.53
CA GLU A 89 35.13 -29.41 68.57
C GLU A 89 35.26 -27.89 68.41
N GLN A 90 36.00 -27.23 69.31
CA GLN A 90 36.34 -25.81 69.18
C GLN A 90 37.85 -25.69 69.12
N ASP A 91 38.42 -25.11 68.04
CA ASP A 91 39.83 -24.69 67.96
C ASP A 91 39.91 -23.16 67.78
N GLY A 92 40.23 -22.46 68.88
CA GLY A 92 40.32 -21.00 68.87
C GLY A 92 38.96 -20.31 68.62
N ASP A 93 38.83 -19.70 67.44
CA ASP A 93 37.59 -19.03 67.00
C ASP A 93 36.76 -19.92 66.04
N ASP A 94 37.27 -21.08 65.66
CA ASP A 94 36.60 -22.07 64.79
C ASP A 94 35.74 -23.01 65.65
N LEU A 95 34.67 -23.57 65.07
CA LEU A 95 33.73 -24.47 65.75
C LEU A 95 33.19 -25.48 64.75
N GLU A 96 33.29 -26.76 65.08
CA GLU A 96 32.75 -27.89 64.34
C GLU A 96 31.76 -28.65 65.26
N VAL A 97 30.61 -29.05 64.71
CA VAL A 97 29.55 -29.81 65.41
C VAL A 97 29.01 -30.87 64.47
N GLU A 98 29.10 -32.13 64.87
CA GLU A 98 28.62 -33.29 64.09
C GLU A 98 27.56 -34.03 64.92
N ASP A 99 26.38 -34.31 64.35
CA ASP A 99 25.35 -35.18 64.93
C ASP A 99 25.05 -36.33 63.95
N ASP A 100 25.65 -37.48 64.24
CA ASP A 100 25.53 -38.72 63.45
C ASP A 100 24.10 -39.30 63.44
N GLU A 101 23.22 -38.95 64.40
CA GLU A 101 21.85 -39.47 64.44
C GLU A 101 20.90 -38.71 63.50
N ASP A 102 21.06 -37.40 63.40
CA ASP A 102 20.24 -36.51 62.57
C ASP A 102 20.94 -36.13 61.24
N ASP A 103 22.07 -36.77 60.92
CA ASP A 103 22.91 -36.52 59.73
C ASP A 103 23.19 -35.01 59.57
N PHE A 104 23.54 -34.32 60.67
CA PHE A 104 23.73 -32.87 60.73
C PHE A 104 25.20 -32.53 60.98
N GLU A 105 25.75 -31.63 60.17
CA GLU A 105 27.10 -31.12 60.31
C GLU A 105 27.07 -29.59 60.28
N PHE A 106 27.84 -28.95 61.17
CA PHE A 106 28.04 -27.51 61.21
C PHE A 106 29.52 -27.24 61.39
N GLU A 107 30.12 -26.51 60.47
CA GLU A 107 31.50 -26.05 60.57
C GLU A 107 31.54 -24.52 60.46
N SER A 108 32.39 -23.88 61.26
CA SER A 108 32.71 -22.46 61.12
C SER A 108 34.21 -22.26 61.23
N ARG A 109 34.78 -21.60 60.23
CA ARG A 109 36.22 -21.40 60.08
C ARG A 109 36.54 -19.91 59.93
N ASP A 110 37.81 -19.57 60.15
CA ASP A 110 38.34 -18.21 60.06
C ASP A 110 37.57 -17.20 60.93
N GLY A 111 37.06 -17.66 62.08
CA GLY A 111 36.28 -16.84 63.01
C GLY A 111 34.84 -16.58 62.58
N GLY A 112 34.29 -17.46 61.75
CA GLY A 112 32.91 -17.45 61.25
C GLY A 112 32.71 -16.63 59.99
N ASP A 113 33.79 -16.33 59.26
CA ASP A 113 33.74 -15.76 57.91
C ASP A 113 33.40 -16.87 56.88
N ASP A 114 33.87 -18.11 57.13
CA ASP A 114 33.43 -19.31 56.41
C ASP A 114 32.51 -20.14 57.32
N VAL A 115 31.35 -20.52 56.81
CA VAL A 115 30.34 -21.29 57.56
C VAL A 115 29.71 -22.32 56.63
N ASP A 116 29.78 -23.59 57.01
CA ASP A 116 29.21 -24.71 56.27
C ASP A 116 28.18 -25.41 57.17
N VAL A 117 26.98 -25.68 56.66
CA VAL A 117 25.92 -26.41 57.37
C VAL A 117 25.32 -27.45 56.45
N GLU A 118 25.50 -28.71 56.78
CA GLU A 118 25.04 -29.83 55.97
C GLU A 118 23.99 -30.65 56.74
N THR A 119 23.00 -31.13 56.00
CA THR A 119 22.05 -32.15 56.41
C THR A 119 21.88 -33.17 55.29
N ASP A 120 21.21 -34.29 55.55
CA ASP A 120 20.84 -35.31 54.55
C ASP A 120 20.35 -34.76 53.19
N ASP A 121 19.63 -33.63 53.17
CA ASP A 121 18.96 -33.10 51.97
C ASP A 121 19.25 -31.60 51.72
N HIS A 122 19.99 -30.92 52.58
CA HIS A 122 20.25 -29.47 52.47
C HIS A 122 21.69 -29.14 52.82
N GLU A 123 22.29 -28.23 52.07
CA GLU A 123 23.64 -27.72 52.27
C GLU A 123 23.59 -26.18 52.20
N ILE A 124 24.25 -25.52 53.15
CA ILE A 124 24.39 -24.07 53.19
C ILE A 124 25.87 -23.79 53.41
N GLU A 125 26.54 -23.29 52.38
CA GLU A 125 27.94 -22.87 52.45
C GLU A 125 28.04 -21.35 52.34
N GLN A 126 28.89 -20.76 53.16
CA GLN A 126 29.35 -19.39 53.01
C GLN A 126 30.86 -19.43 52.97
N ARG A 127 31.45 -18.94 51.88
CA ARG A 127 32.90 -18.86 51.71
C ARG A 127 33.29 -17.49 51.20
N ASP A 128 34.20 -16.83 51.93
CA ASP A 128 34.61 -15.44 51.63
C ASP A 128 33.40 -14.48 51.45
N ASP A 129 33.08 -14.14 50.20
CA ASP A 129 32.06 -13.17 49.77
C ASP A 129 30.94 -13.88 48.94
N GLU A 130 30.70 -15.18 49.14
CA GLU A 130 29.75 -16.01 48.36
C GLU A 130 28.92 -16.87 49.31
N VAL A 131 27.62 -17.01 49.01
CA VAL A 131 26.67 -17.86 49.74
C VAL A 131 26.03 -18.82 48.76
N GLU A 132 26.11 -20.11 49.06
CA GLU A 132 25.53 -21.21 48.31
C GLU A 132 24.49 -21.94 49.20
N VAL A 133 23.33 -22.26 48.65
CA VAL A 133 22.28 -23.03 49.33
C VAL A 133 21.72 -24.07 48.38
N GLU A 134 22.00 -25.33 48.66
CA GLU A 134 21.47 -26.48 47.92
C GLU A 134 20.38 -27.18 48.74
N ASP A 135 19.27 -27.54 48.10
CA ASP A 135 18.19 -28.36 48.65
C ASP A 135 17.83 -29.45 47.63
N GLU A 136 18.39 -30.64 47.83
CA GLU A 136 18.21 -31.81 46.95
C GLU A 136 16.74 -32.28 46.96
N GLU A 137 15.99 -32.06 48.05
CA GLU A 137 14.60 -32.49 48.15
C GLU A 137 13.68 -31.69 47.22
N ASN A 138 14.01 -30.43 46.97
CA ASN A 138 13.24 -29.50 46.15
C ASN A 138 13.91 -29.14 44.82
N ASP A 139 15.02 -29.80 44.49
CA ASP A 139 15.85 -29.51 43.30
C ASP A 139 16.17 -28.00 43.22
N LEU A 140 16.47 -27.37 44.36
CA LEU A 140 16.77 -25.94 44.47
C LEU A 140 18.27 -25.75 44.66
N ASP A 141 18.84 -24.87 43.84
CA ASP A 141 20.19 -24.34 43.98
C ASP A 141 20.11 -22.81 44.01
N PHE A 142 20.90 -22.19 44.89
CA PHE A 142 20.94 -20.74 45.08
C PHE A 142 22.38 -20.32 45.34
N GLU A 143 22.90 -19.43 44.50
CA GLU A 143 24.23 -18.84 44.65
C GLU A 143 24.10 -17.31 44.66
N ALA A 144 24.82 -16.63 45.55
CA ALA A 144 24.86 -15.17 45.56
C ALA A 144 26.17 -14.61 46.08
N ASP A 145 26.68 -13.59 45.39
CA ASP A 145 27.78 -12.77 45.88
C ASP A 145 27.31 -11.83 47.01
N ASP A 146 28.21 -11.50 47.93
CA ASP A 146 27.94 -10.67 49.11
C ASP A 146 27.65 -9.19 48.74
N ASP A 147 28.16 -8.74 47.59
CA ASP A 147 27.83 -7.43 47.01
C ASP A 147 26.45 -7.43 46.30
N GLY A 148 25.88 -8.61 46.04
CA GLY A 148 24.58 -8.81 45.37
C GLY A 148 24.60 -8.47 43.88
N ASP A 149 25.78 -8.37 43.28
CA ASP A 149 25.97 -8.14 41.86
C ASP A 149 25.69 -9.43 41.06
N ARG A 150 25.96 -10.61 41.63
CA ARG A 150 25.59 -11.91 41.05
C ARG A 150 24.62 -12.67 41.94
N VAL A 151 23.54 -13.19 41.35
CA VAL A 151 22.54 -14.03 42.01
C VAL A 151 22.02 -15.05 41.01
N ASP A 152 22.16 -16.32 41.33
CA ASP A 152 21.72 -17.43 40.50
C ASP A 152 20.76 -18.31 41.32
N VAL A 153 19.63 -18.70 40.72
CA VAL A 153 18.61 -19.53 41.34
C VAL A 153 18.12 -20.57 40.34
N GLU A 154 18.42 -21.84 40.58
CA GLU A 154 17.93 -22.97 39.78
C GLU A 154 16.87 -23.75 40.57
N THR A 155 15.77 -24.09 39.91
CA THR A 155 14.69 -24.90 40.50
C THR A 155 14.13 -25.88 39.47
N GLY A 156 14.70 -27.08 39.37
CA GLY A 156 14.19 -28.18 38.55
C GLY A 156 14.11 -27.91 37.03
N GLU A 157 13.16 -27.09 36.58
CA GLU A 157 12.91 -26.70 35.18
C GLU A 157 13.02 -25.17 34.94
N ALA A 158 13.33 -24.38 35.98
CA ALA A 158 13.44 -22.92 35.88
C ALA A 158 14.76 -22.40 36.47
N GLU A 159 15.39 -21.48 35.76
CA GLU A 159 16.68 -20.88 36.09
C GLU A 159 16.54 -19.35 36.05
N ILE A 160 17.10 -18.65 37.04
CA ILE A 160 17.15 -17.18 37.11
C ILE A 160 18.58 -16.79 37.40
N GLU A 161 19.24 -16.14 36.46
CA GLU A 161 20.62 -15.65 36.61
C GLU A 161 20.63 -14.12 36.53
N GLN A 162 21.39 -13.48 37.42
CA GLN A 162 21.59 -12.03 37.40
C GLN A 162 23.09 -11.74 37.49
N ASP A 163 23.65 -10.99 36.55
CA ASP A 163 25.03 -10.46 36.63
C ASP A 163 25.00 -8.95 36.35
N GLY A 164 25.11 -8.16 37.42
CA GLY A 164 25.09 -6.70 37.39
C GLY A 164 23.76 -6.14 36.89
N ASP A 165 23.74 -5.68 35.64
CA ASP A 165 22.55 -5.16 34.95
C ASP A 165 21.97 -6.12 33.90
N ARG A 166 22.53 -7.33 33.76
CA ARG A 166 21.96 -8.43 32.99
C ARG A 166 21.09 -9.31 33.87
N LEU A 167 19.92 -9.71 33.36
CA LEU A 167 19.01 -10.65 33.98
C LEU A 167 18.55 -11.65 32.92
N GLU A 168 18.76 -12.93 33.18
CA GLU A 168 18.32 -14.07 32.38
C GLU A 168 17.32 -14.90 33.19
N VAL A 169 16.23 -15.32 32.56
CA VAL A 169 15.22 -16.20 33.16
C VAL A 169 14.80 -17.23 32.11
N GLU A 170 15.12 -18.49 32.37
CA GLU A 170 14.70 -19.63 31.56
C GLU A 170 13.65 -20.44 32.35
N ASP A 171 12.54 -20.83 31.72
CA ASP A 171 11.51 -21.70 32.35
C ASP A 171 10.92 -22.64 31.30
N ASP A 172 11.15 -23.94 31.47
CA ASP A 172 10.63 -25.01 30.60
C ASP A 172 9.40 -25.72 31.21
N THR A 173 8.76 -25.11 32.21
CA THR A 173 7.69 -25.74 32.99
C THR A 173 6.47 -26.10 32.12
N ASP A 174 5.98 -27.33 32.26
CA ASP A 174 4.75 -27.83 31.61
C ASP A 174 4.79 -27.82 30.06
N GLY A 175 5.98 -27.69 29.47
CA GLY A 175 6.18 -27.66 28.00
C GLY A 175 5.79 -26.33 27.35
N HIS A 176 5.85 -25.26 28.13
CA HIS A 176 5.96 -23.89 27.65
C HIS A 176 7.40 -23.48 27.90
N ASP A 177 8.10 -23.09 26.85
CA ASP A 177 9.49 -22.67 26.92
C ASP A 177 9.47 -21.14 26.97
N LEU A 178 9.93 -20.56 28.08
CA LEU A 178 10.12 -19.11 28.26
C LEU A 178 11.61 -18.83 28.36
N ASP A 179 12.08 -17.91 27.52
CA ASP A 179 13.39 -17.29 27.62
C ASP A 179 13.19 -15.78 27.76
N TYR A 180 13.81 -15.18 28.76
CA TYR A 180 13.76 -13.75 29.03
C TYR A 180 15.18 -13.28 29.33
N GLU A 181 15.66 -12.32 28.54
CA GLU A 181 16.93 -11.66 28.75
C GLU A 181 16.74 -10.14 28.79
N ALA A 182 17.37 -9.47 29.76
CA ALA A 182 17.40 -8.01 29.81
C ALA A 182 18.78 -7.52 30.21
N GLU A 183 19.39 -6.66 29.38
CA GLU A 183 20.67 -5.99 29.66
C GLU A 183 20.54 -4.48 29.38
N GLY A 184 20.57 -3.67 30.44
CA GLY A 184 20.51 -2.21 30.31
C GLY A 184 19.17 -1.69 29.76
N ASP A 185 19.16 -1.25 28.49
CA ASP A 185 17.96 -0.76 27.78
C ASP A 185 17.42 -1.81 26.78
N ASP A 186 18.09 -2.95 26.63
CA ASP A 186 17.76 -4.02 25.70
C ASP A 186 16.93 -5.11 26.43
N LEU A 187 16.03 -5.76 25.70
CA LEU A 187 15.11 -6.78 26.22
C LEU A 187 14.78 -7.77 25.11
N ASP A 188 14.98 -9.05 25.38
CA ASP A 188 14.61 -10.15 24.49
C ASP A 188 13.68 -11.10 25.27
N VAL A 189 12.56 -11.50 24.68
CA VAL A 189 11.58 -12.42 25.29
C VAL A 189 11.08 -13.39 24.24
N GLU A 190 11.37 -14.67 24.42
CA GLU A 190 10.85 -15.76 23.60
C GLU A 190 9.87 -16.59 24.44
N HIS A 191 8.66 -16.83 23.92
CA HIS A 191 7.67 -17.67 24.57
C HIS A 191 6.76 -18.36 23.54
N ASP A 192 6.88 -19.69 23.42
CA ASP A 192 6.15 -20.52 22.46
C ASP A 192 6.31 -20.08 20.98
N GLU A 193 5.36 -19.31 20.45
CA GLU A 193 5.32 -18.79 19.06
C GLU A 193 5.33 -17.26 19.06
N THR A 194 5.93 -16.66 20.10
CA THR A 194 5.99 -15.22 20.30
C THR A 194 7.41 -14.83 20.66
N GLU A 195 7.96 -13.89 19.91
CA GLU A 195 9.30 -13.33 20.15
C GLU A 195 9.14 -11.81 20.25
N ILE A 196 9.79 -11.19 21.24
CA ILE A 196 9.78 -9.75 21.45
C ILE A 196 11.22 -9.33 21.67
N GLU A 197 11.79 -8.59 20.72
CA GLU A 197 13.13 -8.01 20.84
C GLU A 197 13.02 -6.49 20.98
N LYS A 198 13.89 -5.90 21.80
CA LYS A 198 14.01 -4.45 21.93
C LYS A 198 15.48 -4.09 22.02
N ARG A 199 15.94 -3.27 21.10
CA ARG A 199 17.32 -2.77 21.07
C ARG A 199 17.33 -1.25 21.09
N GLY A 200 17.62 -0.66 22.25
CA GLY A 200 17.58 0.79 22.44
C GLY A 200 16.19 1.41 22.23
N ASP A 201 16.02 2.14 21.12
CA ASP A 201 14.76 2.78 20.72
C ASP A 201 13.94 1.93 19.73
N GLU A 202 14.53 0.84 19.21
CA GLU A 202 13.94 -0.11 18.24
C GLU A 202 13.23 -1.24 18.99
N ALA A 203 12.11 -1.73 18.46
CA ALA A 203 11.33 -2.81 19.08
C ALA A 203 10.57 -3.63 18.04
N ASP A 204 10.76 -4.94 18.12
CA ASP A 204 10.26 -5.92 17.17
C ASP A 204 9.43 -6.96 17.93
N VAL A 205 8.30 -7.38 17.35
CA VAL A 205 7.36 -8.35 17.92
C VAL A 205 6.92 -9.31 16.84
N GLU A 206 7.35 -10.56 16.95
CA GLU A 206 6.97 -11.65 16.06
C GLU A 206 5.95 -12.56 16.74
N LEU A 207 4.89 -12.88 16.02
CA LEU A 207 3.86 -13.86 16.38
C LEU A 207 3.69 -14.82 15.20
N SER A 208 3.15 -16.01 15.44
CA SER A 208 3.01 -17.05 14.39
C SER A 208 2.21 -16.66 13.14
N ASP A 209 1.45 -15.56 13.13
CA ASP A 209 0.72 -15.03 11.97
C ASP A 209 0.90 -13.50 11.77
N LEU A 210 1.79 -12.84 12.53
CA LEU A 210 1.92 -11.37 12.56
C LEU A 210 3.31 -10.95 13.02
N GLU A 211 3.97 -10.11 12.24
CA GLU A 211 5.23 -9.46 12.57
C GLU A 211 5.04 -7.94 12.68
N PHE A 212 5.76 -7.31 13.60
CA PHE A 212 5.76 -5.87 13.84
C PHE A 212 7.20 -5.45 14.07
N GLU A 213 7.70 -4.51 13.29
CA GLU A 213 9.05 -3.96 13.44
C GLU A 213 9.01 -2.44 13.60
N ASN A 214 9.94 -1.89 14.38
CA ASN A 214 10.08 -0.44 14.56
C ASN A 214 11.55 -0.01 14.58
N ASP A 215 12.15 0.16 13.41
CA ASP A 215 13.56 0.55 13.23
C ASP A 215 13.76 2.08 12.97
N GLY A 216 12.68 2.84 13.08
CA GLY A 216 12.60 4.24 12.64
C GLY A 216 11.42 4.49 11.69
N GLY A 217 11.00 3.44 10.96
CA GLY A 217 9.67 3.27 10.36
C GLY A 217 8.77 2.40 11.24
N LEU A 218 7.53 2.15 10.81
CA LEU A 218 6.65 1.14 11.39
C LEU A 218 6.26 0.18 10.27
N ASP A 219 6.68 -1.07 10.41
CA ASP A 219 6.46 -2.13 9.44
C ASP A 219 5.61 -3.24 10.09
N ILE A 220 4.60 -3.73 9.38
CA ILE A 220 3.64 -4.74 9.87
C ILE A 220 3.33 -5.75 8.77
N GLU A 221 3.70 -7.00 8.97
CA GLU A 221 3.47 -8.11 8.03
C GLU A 221 2.46 -9.13 8.62
N PHE A 222 1.53 -9.60 7.78
CA PHE A 222 0.54 -10.62 8.15
C PHE A 222 0.67 -11.87 7.27
N ASP A 223 1.19 -12.97 7.81
CA ASP A 223 1.39 -14.28 7.14
C ASP A 223 0.09 -15.06 6.78
N GLY A 224 -1.07 -14.38 6.80
CA GLY A 224 -2.40 -14.97 6.59
C GLY A 224 -2.76 -15.27 5.13
N SER A 225 -4.01 -15.69 4.90
CA SER A 225 -4.52 -15.86 3.53
C SER A 225 -4.82 -14.50 2.89
N GLY A 226 -3.91 -14.04 2.04
CA GLY A 226 -3.93 -12.73 1.38
C GLY A 226 -2.99 -11.76 2.07
N GLY A 227 -1.71 -12.13 2.21
CA GLY A 227 -0.71 -11.42 3.02
C GLY A 227 -0.82 -9.90 2.86
N ILE A 228 -0.74 -9.19 3.97
CA ILE A 228 -0.85 -7.72 3.98
C ILE A 228 0.42 -7.21 4.63
N ASP A 229 1.12 -6.36 3.90
CA ASP A 229 2.35 -5.72 4.35
C ASP A 229 2.09 -4.22 4.40
N ILE A 230 2.42 -3.59 5.52
CA ILE A 230 2.16 -2.17 5.78
C ILE A 230 3.44 -1.53 6.31
N ASP A 231 4.00 -0.61 5.53
CA ASP A 231 5.22 0.11 5.88
C ASP A 231 4.93 1.60 6.01
N LEU A 232 5.49 2.22 7.06
CA LEU A 232 5.24 3.62 7.43
C LEU A 232 6.55 4.32 7.79
N ASP A 233 7.18 5.03 6.84
CA ASP A 233 8.36 5.86 7.07
C ASP A 233 8.03 7.36 6.99
N GLY A 234 7.82 7.98 8.16
CA GLY A 234 7.62 9.42 8.25
C GLY A 234 6.26 9.89 7.71
N ASP A 235 6.27 10.49 6.51
CA ASP A 235 5.06 10.92 5.79
C ASP A 235 4.69 9.94 4.65
N ASP A 236 5.52 8.93 4.41
CA ASP A 236 5.35 7.92 3.36
C ASP A 236 4.58 6.71 3.91
N ILE A 237 3.74 6.10 3.08
CA ILE A 237 2.86 4.98 3.43
C ILE A 237 2.84 4.00 2.27
N ASP A 238 3.25 2.75 2.52
CA ASP A 238 3.16 1.67 1.54
C ASP A 238 2.27 0.55 2.12
N VAL A 239 1.31 0.07 1.32
CA VAL A 239 0.41 -1.03 1.69
C VAL A 239 0.34 -2.01 0.53
N GLU A 240 0.91 -3.19 0.72
CA GLU A 240 0.95 -4.26 -0.29
C GLU A 240 0.05 -5.41 0.16
N THR A 241 -0.59 -6.04 -0.83
CA THR A 241 -1.28 -7.32 -0.69
C THR A 241 -1.03 -8.15 -1.94
N ASP A 242 -1.34 -9.45 -1.91
CA ASP A 242 -1.23 -10.35 -3.06
C ASP A 242 -1.88 -9.84 -4.38
N GLU A 243 -2.83 -8.89 -4.31
CA GLU A 243 -3.65 -8.42 -5.44
C GLU A 243 -3.66 -6.88 -5.60
N ARG A 244 -3.05 -6.13 -4.68
CA ARG A 244 -3.21 -4.66 -4.58
C ARG A 244 -2.03 -3.99 -3.93
N GLU A 245 -1.67 -2.84 -4.45
CA GLU A 245 -0.58 -2.01 -3.93
C GLU A 245 -1.08 -0.56 -3.78
N ILE A 246 -0.75 0.09 -2.68
CA ILE A 246 -1.03 1.51 -2.43
C ILE A 246 0.24 2.14 -1.89
N GLU A 247 0.84 3.06 -2.65
CA GLU A 247 2.05 3.76 -2.26
C GLU A 247 1.77 5.27 -2.20
N GLN A 248 2.11 5.90 -1.08
CA GLN A 248 2.03 7.35 -0.91
C GLN A 248 3.41 7.88 -0.55
N ARG A 249 3.99 8.74 -1.40
CA ARG A 249 5.29 9.37 -1.16
C ARG A 249 5.14 10.89 -1.17
N GLY A 250 4.99 11.48 0.02
CA GLY A 250 4.68 12.91 0.16
C GLY A 250 3.32 13.33 -0.44
N ASP A 251 3.37 14.08 -1.55
CA ASP A 251 2.17 14.53 -2.30
C ASP A 251 1.79 13.56 -3.43
N ASP A 252 2.61 12.53 -3.68
CA ASP A 252 2.44 11.56 -4.76
C ASP A 252 1.66 10.33 -4.26
N LEU A 253 0.82 9.76 -5.11
CA LEU A 253 -0.04 8.60 -4.79
C LEU A 253 -0.11 7.65 -5.99
N GLU A 254 0.18 6.37 -5.73
CA GLU A 254 0.08 5.27 -6.69
C GLU A 254 -0.87 4.21 -6.09
N VAL A 255 -1.80 3.68 -6.90
CA VAL A 255 -2.76 2.64 -6.48
C VAL A 255 -2.96 1.64 -7.62
N GLU A 256 -2.52 0.41 -7.38
CA GLU A 256 -2.68 -0.71 -8.31
C GLU A 256 -3.67 -1.74 -7.74
N ASP A 257 -4.60 -2.23 -8.56
CA ASP A 257 -5.51 -3.35 -8.25
C ASP A 257 -5.52 -4.33 -9.44
N ASP A 258 -4.55 -5.23 -9.44
CA ASP A 258 -4.33 -6.29 -10.44
C ASP A 258 -5.61 -7.11 -10.71
N ASP A 259 -6.42 -7.30 -9.68
CA ASP A 259 -7.62 -8.13 -9.73
C ASP A 259 -8.76 -7.46 -10.54
N ASN A 260 -8.70 -6.14 -10.68
CA ASN A 260 -9.66 -5.32 -11.41
C ASN A 260 -9.04 -4.60 -12.61
N ASP A 261 -7.77 -4.87 -12.94
CA ASP A 261 -7.00 -4.18 -13.99
C ASP A 261 -7.09 -2.64 -13.84
N LEU A 262 -6.89 -2.14 -12.62
CA LEU A 262 -6.95 -0.70 -12.30
C LEU A 262 -5.57 -0.18 -11.89
N ASP A 263 -5.19 0.93 -12.49
CA ASP A 263 -3.99 1.68 -12.12
C ASP A 263 -4.34 3.17 -11.96
N LEU A 264 -3.75 3.82 -10.95
CA LEU A 264 -3.93 5.23 -10.68
C LEU A 264 -2.61 5.80 -10.17
N GLU A 265 -2.06 6.73 -10.94
CA GLU A 265 -0.86 7.47 -10.57
C GLU A 265 -1.19 8.96 -10.40
N SER A 266 -0.57 9.60 -9.42
CA SER A 266 -0.74 11.02 -9.16
C SER A 266 0.59 11.62 -8.69
N ASP A 267 1.21 12.45 -9.53
CA ASP A 267 2.43 13.23 -9.21
C ASP A 267 2.06 14.73 -9.15
N GLY A 268 1.76 15.20 -7.94
CA GLY A 268 1.38 16.59 -7.69
C GLY A 268 0.09 17.08 -8.39
N ASP A 269 0.24 17.80 -9.51
CA ASP A 269 -0.89 18.37 -10.29
C ASP A 269 -1.25 17.47 -11.50
N ASP A 270 -0.47 16.43 -11.75
CA ASP A 270 -0.65 15.48 -12.84
C ASP A 270 -1.29 14.19 -12.31
N HIS A 271 -2.26 13.64 -13.03
CA HIS A 271 -3.01 12.45 -12.63
C HIS A 271 -3.24 11.54 -13.84
N GLU A 272 -3.13 10.24 -13.63
CA GLU A 272 -3.34 9.20 -14.61
C GLU A 272 -4.27 8.14 -13.99
N PHE A 273 -5.20 7.63 -14.79
CA PHE A 273 -6.12 6.59 -14.38
C PHE A 273 -6.36 5.66 -15.55
N GLU A 274 -5.87 4.44 -15.42
CA GLU A 274 -6.08 3.36 -16.38
C GLU A 274 -7.10 2.40 -15.80
N ALA A 275 -8.11 2.05 -16.60
CA ALA A 275 -9.09 1.04 -16.24
C ALA A 275 -9.22 0.07 -17.38
N ASP A 276 -8.48 -1.05 -17.29
CA ASP A 276 -8.19 -2.00 -18.36
C ASP A 276 -7.26 -1.48 -19.47
N ASP A 277 -6.82 -2.38 -20.36
CA ASP A 277 -5.86 -2.10 -21.45
C ASP A 277 -6.38 -1.08 -22.51
N GLU A 278 -7.63 -0.61 -22.40
CA GLU A 278 -8.31 0.15 -23.46
C GLU A 278 -8.89 1.50 -22.98
N HIS A 279 -8.87 1.83 -21.68
CA HIS A 279 -9.47 3.07 -21.17
C HIS A 279 -8.54 3.84 -20.23
N ASP A 280 -8.05 4.97 -20.72
CA ASP A 280 -7.07 5.78 -20.02
C ASP A 280 -7.57 7.21 -19.86
N ILE A 281 -7.32 7.81 -18.71
CA ILE A 281 -7.60 9.22 -18.42
C ILE A 281 -6.33 9.85 -17.89
N GLU A 282 -5.77 10.76 -18.67
CA GLU A 282 -4.60 11.53 -18.28
C GLU A 282 -5.00 12.99 -18.07
N HIS A 283 -4.51 13.60 -16.99
CA HIS A 283 -4.68 15.02 -16.73
C HIS A 283 -3.32 15.60 -16.39
N ARG A 284 -2.80 16.48 -17.26
CA ARG A 284 -1.49 17.11 -17.07
C ARG A 284 -1.65 18.61 -16.85
N GLY A 285 -1.72 19.01 -15.59
CA GLY A 285 -1.89 20.39 -15.15
C GLY A 285 -3.22 21.06 -15.52
N GLY A 286 -3.40 21.45 -16.77
CA GLY A 286 -4.66 22.05 -17.27
C GLY A 286 -5.17 21.43 -18.57
N ASP A 287 -4.43 20.45 -19.07
CA ASP A 287 -4.70 19.69 -20.27
C ASP A 287 -5.31 18.33 -19.82
N ALA A 288 -6.23 17.75 -20.60
CA ALA A 288 -6.94 16.52 -20.24
C ALA A 288 -7.20 15.63 -21.45
N ASP A 289 -6.81 14.37 -21.34
CA ASP A 289 -6.87 13.35 -22.39
C ASP A 289 -7.68 12.16 -21.86
N VAL A 290 -8.60 11.66 -22.67
CA VAL A 290 -9.44 10.50 -22.35
C VAL A 290 -9.49 9.61 -23.58
N GLU A 291 -8.92 8.42 -23.46
CA GLU A 291 -8.91 7.40 -24.51
C GLU A 291 -9.83 6.23 -24.10
N GLY A 292 -10.51 5.65 -25.09
CA GLY A 292 -11.40 4.51 -24.95
C GLY A 292 -11.46 3.72 -26.25
N GLU A 293 -12.00 2.50 -26.22
CA GLU A 293 -12.03 1.61 -27.41
C GLU A 293 -12.66 2.25 -28.66
N GLU A 294 -13.71 3.06 -28.49
CA GLU A 294 -14.51 3.64 -29.58
C GLU A 294 -14.51 5.18 -29.58
N PHE A 295 -13.78 5.83 -28.67
CA PHE A 295 -13.75 7.29 -28.58
C PHE A 295 -12.47 7.83 -27.97
N GLU A 296 -12.10 9.04 -28.36
CA GLU A 296 -10.97 9.80 -27.84
C GLU A 296 -11.43 11.24 -27.58
N PHE A 297 -10.95 11.84 -26.51
CA PHE A 297 -11.14 13.26 -26.21
C PHE A 297 -9.81 13.84 -25.73
N GLU A 298 -9.37 14.93 -26.35
CA GLU A 298 -8.17 15.65 -25.95
C GLU A 298 -8.54 17.13 -25.78
N ASN A 299 -8.04 17.74 -24.71
CA ASN A 299 -8.05 19.18 -24.55
C ASN A 299 -6.69 19.65 -24.10
N ASP A 300 -6.07 20.47 -24.93
CA ASP A 300 -4.78 21.06 -24.64
C ASP A 300 -4.80 22.58 -24.86
N ARG A 301 -3.61 23.16 -25.00
CA ARG A 301 -3.47 24.60 -25.25
C ARG A 301 -3.83 25.02 -26.67
N ASN A 302 -3.91 24.08 -27.59
CA ASN A 302 -4.16 24.30 -29.01
C ASN A 302 -5.65 24.17 -29.32
N GLY A 303 -6.35 23.24 -28.67
CA GLY A 303 -7.75 23.02 -28.98
C GLY A 303 -8.52 22.05 -28.11
N ILE A 304 -9.68 21.65 -28.63
CA ILE A 304 -10.50 20.55 -28.12
C ILE A 304 -10.77 19.61 -29.28
N ASP A 305 -10.38 18.36 -29.12
CA ASP A 305 -10.62 17.29 -30.09
C ASP A 305 -11.55 16.24 -29.49
N PHE A 306 -12.48 15.75 -30.29
CA PHE A 306 -13.36 14.65 -29.91
C PHE A 306 -13.57 13.72 -31.10
N ARG A 307 -13.06 12.50 -30.99
CA ARG A 307 -13.17 11.47 -32.01
C ARG A 307 -13.99 10.30 -31.51
N ASN A 308 -14.78 9.71 -32.40
CA ASN A 308 -15.33 8.38 -32.24
C ASN A 308 -15.47 7.71 -33.62
N ASP A 309 -15.89 6.46 -33.63
CA ASP A 309 -16.11 5.66 -34.84
C ASP A 309 -16.98 6.30 -35.95
N ALA A 310 -17.75 7.36 -35.65
CA ALA A 310 -18.67 7.97 -36.61
C ALA A 310 -18.48 9.48 -36.81
N THR A 311 -17.72 10.15 -35.94
CA THR A 311 -17.63 11.61 -35.94
C THR A 311 -16.29 12.05 -35.39
N ASP A 312 -15.66 12.97 -36.10
CA ASP A 312 -14.51 13.76 -35.66
C ASP A 312 -14.98 15.21 -35.44
N ILE A 313 -14.51 15.84 -34.37
CA ILE A 313 -14.81 17.24 -34.05
C ILE A 313 -13.52 17.85 -33.52
N GLU A 314 -13.00 18.84 -34.24
CA GLU A 314 -11.79 19.58 -33.87
C GLU A 314 -12.14 21.06 -33.66
N LEU A 315 -11.57 21.67 -32.64
CA LEU A 315 -11.72 23.10 -32.34
C LEU A 315 -10.36 23.68 -31.98
N ASP A 316 -9.75 24.40 -32.91
CA ASP A 316 -8.41 24.97 -32.78
C ASP A 316 -8.43 26.50 -32.90
N ASP A 317 -8.17 27.22 -31.81
CA ASP A 317 -8.22 28.69 -31.74
C ASP A 317 -9.53 29.33 -32.28
N ASP A 318 -9.59 29.63 -33.57
CA ASP A 318 -10.73 30.21 -34.30
C ASP A 318 -11.35 29.22 -35.32
N ASP A 319 -10.73 28.05 -35.52
CA ASP A 319 -11.10 27.01 -36.49
C ASP A 319 -12.01 25.97 -35.82
N PHE A 320 -13.06 25.51 -36.51
CA PHE A 320 -13.98 24.47 -36.04
C PHE A 320 -14.36 23.54 -37.18
N GLU A 321 -14.05 22.26 -37.01
CA GLU A 321 -14.22 21.21 -38.01
C GLU A 321 -15.10 20.09 -37.45
N VAL A 322 -16.00 19.54 -38.28
CA VAL A 322 -16.83 18.39 -37.95
C VAL A 322 -16.91 17.48 -39.16
N ASP A 323 -16.31 16.29 -39.04
CA ASP A 323 -16.37 15.26 -40.07
C ASP A 323 -17.19 14.08 -39.60
N THR A 324 -17.87 13.43 -40.53
CA THR A 324 -18.65 12.23 -40.21
C THR A 324 -18.41 11.10 -41.21
N ASP A 325 -18.47 9.87 -40.73
CA ASP A 325 -18.35 8.66 -41.57
C ASP A 325 -19.45 8.52 -42.64
N ASP A 326 -20.55 9.28 -42.49
CA ASP A 326 -21.65 9.35 -43.45
C ASP A 326 -21.37 10.36 -44.58
N GLY A 327 -20.16 10.92 -44.66
CA GLY A 327 -19.72 11.85 -45.71
C GLY A 327 -20.39 13.22 -45.56
N ILE A 328 -20.58 13.69 -44.33
CA ILE A 328 -20.99 15.06 -44.04
C ILE A 328 -19.85 15.73 -43.31
N ASP A 329 -19.35 16.82 -43.90
CA ASP A 329 -18.19 17.56 -43.43
C ASP A 329 -18.58 19.05 -43.26
N PHE A 330 -18.08 19.69 -42.21
CA PHE A 330 -18.36 21.09 -41.91
C PHE A 330 -17.10 21.75 -41.37
N GLU A 331 -16.64 22.81 -42.03
CA GLU A 331 -15.44 23.53 -41.65
C GLU A 331 -15.75 25.03 -41.45
N ASN A 332 -15.07 25.66 -40.50
CA ASN A 332 -15.15 27.09 -40.24
C ASN A 332 -13.82 27.59 -39.72
N ASP A 333 -13.03 28.28 -40.53
CA ASP A 333 -11.73 28.85 -40.15
C ASP A 333 -11.83 30.33 -39.68
N GLY A 334 -13.07 30.79 -39.46
CA GLY A 334 -13.41 32.16 -39.10
C GLY A 334 -13.49 33.17 -40.25
N GLU A 335 -12.88 32.91 -41.41
CA GLU A 335 -13.04 33.71 -42.63
C GLU A 335 -14.00 33.04 -43.62
N GLU A 336 -13.97 31.71 -43.66
CA GLU A 336 -14.70 30.81 -44.53
C GLU A 336 -15.60 29.86 -43.74
N VAL A 337 -16.71 29.43 -44.35
CA VAL A 337 -17.63 28.43 -43.81
C VAL A 337 -18.00 27.47 -44.92
N GLU A 338 -17.71 26.19 -44.72
CA GLU A 338 -17.95 25.15 -45.71
C GLU A 338 -18.89 24.09 -45.11
N PHE A 339 -19.80 23.59 -45.93
CA PHE A 339 -20.65 22.45 -45.61
C PHE A 339 -20.70 21.56 -46.85
N GLU A 340 -20.18 20.35 -46.70
CA GLU A 340 -20.15 19.36 -47.77
C GLU A 340 -20.96 18.12 -47.34
N ASP A 341 -21.75 17.57 -48.26
CA ASP A 341 -22.20 16.20 -48.19
C ASP A 341 -21.96 15.48 -49.52
N ASP A 342 -22.12 14.15 -49.55
CA ASP A 342 -21.92 13.30 -50.74
C ASP A 342 -22.45 13.89 -52.07
N ASP A 343 -23.50 14.72 -52.02
CA ASP A 343 -24.19 15.26 -53.18
C ASP A 343 -24.11 16.81 -53.30
N ARG A 344 -23.72 17.54 -52.25
CA ARG A 344 -23.88 19.00 -52.18
C ARG A 344 -22.76 19.70 -51.42
N ASP A 345 -22.30 20.81 -52.00
CA ASP A 345 -21.25 21.65 -51.42
C ASP A 345 -21.79 23.08 -51.25
N ILE A 346 -21.55 23.68 -50.09
CA ILE A 346 -21.94 25.05 -49.77
C ILE A 346 -20.76 25.76 -49.13
N GLU A 347 -20.20 26.75 -49.81
CA GLU A 347 -19.05 27.53 -49.37
C GLU A 347 -19.44 29.00 -49.16
N GLN A 348 -18.87 29.64 -48.15
CA GLN A 348 -19.04 31.07 -47.91
C GLN A 348 -17.73 31.73 -47.45
N ASP A 349 -17.03 32.41 -48.35
CA ASP A 349 -15.92 33.33 -48.03
C ASP A 349 -16.45 34.77 -47.91
N GLY A 350 -16.58 35.27 -46.67
CA GLY A 350 -16.97 36.65 -46.42
C GLY A 350 -18.40 37.01 -46.88
N ASN A 351 -18.54 37.64 -48.06
CA ASN A 351 -19.86 37.91 -48.66
C ASN A 351 -20.16 37.01 -49.86
N ASP A 352 -19.18 36.22 -50.27
CA ASP A 352 -19.25 35.36 -51.42
C ASP A 352 -19.93 34.05 -50.98
N VAL A 353 -20.80 33.49 -51.83
CA VAL A 353 -21.60 32.29 -51.49
C VAL A 353 -21.72 31.42 -52.72
N ASP A 354 -21.24 30.19 -52.59
CA ASP A 354 -21.28 29.18 -53.63
C ASP A 354 -22.08 27.96 -53.13
N VAL A 355 -22.94 27.43 -54.00
CA VAL A 355 -23.81 26.28 -53.71
C VAL A 355 -23.81 25.38 -54.93
N GLU A 356 -23.28 24.18 -54.78
CA GLU A 356 -23.28 23.14 -55.81
C GLU A 356 -24.15 21.96 -55.35
N ASP A 357 -25.03 21.46 -56.23
CA ASP A 357 -25.77 20.21 -56.06
C ASP A 357 -25.47 19.33 -57.27
N HIS A 358 -24.58 18.36 -57.06
CA HIS A 358 -24.06 17.46 -58.10
C HIS A 358 -25.12 16.46 -58.60
N ASP A 359 -26.22 16.30 -57.87
CA ASP A 359 -27.27 15.33 -58.16
C ASP A 359 -28.32 15.90 -59.13
N ASP A 360 -28.56 17.21 -59.07
CA ASP A 360 -29.50 17.95 -59.91
C ASP A 360 -28.80 18.91 -60.92
N ASP A 361 -27.47 18.79 -61.09
CA ASP A 361 -26.64 19.65 -61.96
C ASP A 361 -26.98 21.14 -61.73
N PHE A 362 -27.03 21.56 -60.47
CA PHE A 362 -27.40 22.91 -60.03
C PHE A 362 -26.19 23.60 -59.40
N GLU A 363 -25.86 24.79 -59.88
CA GLU A 363 -24.77 25.62 -59.35
C GLU A 363 -25.31 27.04 -59.12
N PHE A 364 -24.96 27.64 -57.99
CA PHE A 364 -25.29 29.02 -57.67
C PHE A 364 -24.08 29.70 -57.04
N GLU A 365 -23.63 30.79 -57.65
CA GLU A 365 -22.48 31.57 -57.18
C GLU A 365 -22.88 33.02 -56.93
N ASN A 366 -22.28 33.66 -55.92
CA ASN A 366 -22.53 35.06 -55.59
C ASN A 366 -21.29 35.77 -55.07
N ASP A 367 -20.47 36.34 -55.95
CA ASP A 367 -19.27 37.12 -55.57
C ASP A 367 -19.57 38.55 -55.05
N GLY A 368 -20.80 38.79 -54.57
CA GLY A 368 -21.29 40.08 -54.07
C GLY A 368 -21.54 41.17 -55.12
N ASP A 369 -20.81 41.19 -56.23
CA ASP A 369 -21.00 42.07 -57.39
C ASP A 369 -21.76 41.36 -58.55
N GLU A 370 -21.73 40.03 -58.56
CA GLU A 370 -22.27 39.11 -59.57
C GLU A 370 -23.21 38.10 -58.90
N THR A 371 -24.10 37.47 -59.65
CA THR A 371 -24.90 36.34 -59.18
C THR A 371 -25.17 35.44 -60.35
N GLU A 372 -24.74 34.20 -60.25
CA GLU A 372 -24.85 33.18 -61.28
C GLU A 372 -25.74 32.06 -60.77
N LEU A 373 -26.59 31.52 -61.63
CA LEU A 373 -27.39 30.34 -61.36
C LEU A 373 -27.38 29.50 -62.63
N GLU A 374 -26.70 28.37 -62.57
CA GLU A 374 -26.63 27.39 -63.64
C GLU A 374 -27.47 26.17 -63.27
N THR A 375 -28.19 25.66 -64.25
CA THR A 375 -28.90 24.40 -64.19
C THR A 375 -28.72 23.69 -65.51
N ASP A 376 -28.94 22.39 -65.51
CA ASP A 376 -29.06 21.52 -66.70
C ASP A 376 -29.81 22.12 -67.92
N ASP A 377 -30.74 23.07 -67.71
CA ASP A 377 -31.55 23.68 -68.76
C ASP A 377 -31.40 25.22 -68.88
N HIS A 378 -30.80 25.91 -67.89
CA HIS A 378 -30.83 27.37 -67.81
C HIS A 378 -29.61 27.93 -67.11
N ASP A 379 -29.04 28.98 -67.69
CA ASP A 379 -27.93 29.75 -67.11
C ASP A 379 -28.41 31.19 -66.93
N ILE A 380 -28.28 31.72 -65.72
CA ILE A 380 -28.75 33.06 -65.35
C ILE A 380 -27.61 33.82 -64.69
N GLU A 381 -27.12 34.86 -65.35
CA GLU A 381 -26.05 35.74 -64.83
C GLU A 381 -26.64 37.14 -64.56
N HIS A 382 -26.33 37.71 -63.39
CA HIS A 382 -26.75 39.05 -63.03
C HIS A 382 -25.60 39.88 -62.47
N SER A 383 -25.20 40.89 -63.22
CA SER A 383 -24.07 41.78 -62.91
C SER A 383 -24.52 43.25 -62.84
N GLY A 384 -24.70 43.78 -61.63
CA GLY A 384 -25.10 45.17 -61.42
C GLY A 384 -26.53 45.53 -61.88
N ASP A 385 -26.66 46.19 -63.04
CA ASP A 385 -27.96 46.47 -63.68
C ASP A 385 -28.25 45.49 -64.85
N ASN A 386 -27.29 44.61 -65.17
CA ASN A 386 -27.37 43.67 -66.28
C ASN A 386 -27.98 42.34 -65.81
N LEU A 387 -28.78 41.70 -66.68
CA LEU A 387 -29.35 40.38 -66.46
C LEU A 387 -29.31 39.61 -67.78
N ASP A 388 -28.63 38.49 -67.78
CA ASP A 388 -28.50 37.57 -68.91
C ASP A 388 -29.13 36.22 -68.50
N VAL A 389 -30.00 35.69 -69.35
CA VAL A 389 -30.71 34.43 -69.14
C VAL A 389 -30.60 33.63 -70.41
N GLU A 390 -29.77 32.60 -70.40
CA GLU A 390 -29.64 31.62 -71.47
C GLU A 390 -30.49 30.40 -71.14
N LYS A 391 -31.10 29.82 -72.17
CA LYS A 391 -31.89 28.59 -72.01
C LYS A 391 -31.50 27.59 -73.08
N ASP A 392 -31.18 26.38 -72.63
CA ASP A 392 -31.01 25.23 -73.51
C ASP A 392 -32.35 24.92 -74.23
N GLY A 393 -32.37 25.17 -75.54
CA GLY A 393 -33.57 25.15 -76.37
C GLY A 393 -33.99 26.51 -76.95
N GLY A 394 -33.14 27.53 -76.81
CA GLY A 394 -33.03 28.60 -77.77
C GLY A 394 -33.82 29.86 -77.46
N LEU A 395 -33.79 30.34 -76.22
CA LEU A 395 -34.33 31.65 -75.89
C LEU A 395 -33.40 32.35 -74.91
N ASP A 396 -32.65 33.32 -75.43
CA ASP A 396 -31.69 34.10 -74.67
C ASP A 396 -32.28 35.48 -74.42
N LEU A 397 -32.20 35.93 -73.17
CA LEU A 397 -32.67 37.25 -72.76
C LEU A 397 -31.51 38.00 -72.13
N GLU A 398 -31.15 39.12 -72.74
CA GLU A 398 -30.15 40.05 -72.21
C GLU A 398 -30.85 41.36 -71.81
N SER A 399 -30.51 41.95 -70.67
CA SER A 399 -31.11 43.20 -70.21
C SER A 399 -30.05 44.07 -69.56
N ASP A 400 -29.85 45.30 -70.05
CA ASP A 400 -28.89 46.28 -69.49
C ASP A 400 -29.51 47.23 -68.43
N GLY A 401 -30.73 46.90 -67.96
CA GLY A 401 -31.51 47.72 -67.02
C GLY A 401 -32.26 48.90 -67.67
N GLU A 402 -31.95 49.26 -68.93
CA GLU A 402 -32.68 50.25 -69.74
C GLU A 402 -33.50 49.60 -70.87
N SER A 403 -33.01 48.46 -71.39
CA SER A 403 -33.51 47.68 -72.52
C SER A 403 -33.69 46.22 -72.11
N ILE A 404 -34.50 45.48 -72.88
CA ILE A 404 -34.54 44.02 -72.83
C ILE A 404 -34.43 43.56 -74.27
N ASP A 405 -33.37 42.81 -74.57
CA ASP A 405 -33.14 42.12 -75.81
C ASP A 405 -33.52 40.65 -75.62
N LEU A 406 -34.23 40.10 -76.59
CA LEU A 406 -34.72 38.72 -76.56
C LEU A 406 -34.33 38.09 -77.89
N GLU A 407 -33.33 37.23 -77.84
CA GLU A 407 -32.86 36.46 -78.98
C GLU A 407 -33.46 35.05 -78.86
N ARG A 408 -33.97 34.53 -79.97
CA ARG A 408 -34.43 33.14 -80.03
C ARG A 408 -33.42 32.43 -80.90
N ASP A 409 -32.79 31.41 -80.37
CA ASP A 409 -31.79 30.66 -81.11
C ASP A 409 -32.49 30.03 -82.32
N ASP A 410 -32.06 30.45 -83.51
CA ASP A 410 -32.80 30.30 -84.77
C ASP A 410 -32.77 28.85 -85.31
N HIS A 411 -32.55 27.84 -84.45
CA HIS A 411 -32.18 26.48 -84.86
C HIS A 411 -33.15 25.34 -84.58
N ASP A 412 -34.31 25.60 -84.00
CA ASP A 412 -35.49 24.86 -84.47
C ASP A 412 -35.93 25.59 -85.74
N ASP A 413 -35.26 25.27 -86.86
CA ASP A 413 -35.80 25.47 -88.19
C ASP A 413 -37.24 25.03 -88.07
N THR A 414 -38.14 26.00 -87.95
CA THR A 414 -39.56 25.69 -87.86
C THR A 414 -39.91 25.39 -89.31
N GLU A 415 -39.43 24.24 -89.76
CA GLU A 415 -39.56 23.70 -91.09
C GLU A 415 -41.05 23.74 -91.36
N VAL A 416 -41.40 24.17 -92.57
CA VAL A 416 -42.80 24.22 -92.98
C VAL A 416 -43.47 22.85 -92.76
N GLU A 417 -42.70 21.75 -92.76
CA GLU A 417 -43.14 20.39 -92.39
C GLU A 417 -43.99 20.34 -91.10
N ALA A 418 -43.59 21.05 -90.04
CA ALA A 418 -44.33 21.05 -88.76
C ALA A 418 -45.76 21.57 -88.90
N PHE A 419 -46.02 22.40 -89.91
CA PHE A 419 -47.34 22.95 -90.23
C PHE A 419 -48.05 22.23 -91.37
N LEU A 420 -47.33 21.43 -92.18
CA LEU A 420 -47.93 20.71 -93.32
C LEU A 420 -49.00 19.69 -92.87
N ASP A 421 -48.85 19.11 -91.68
CA ASP A 421 -49.82 18.13 -91.13
C ASP A 421 -51.19 18.76 -90.85
N ASP A 422 -51.23 20.07 -90.54
CA ASP A 422 -52.45 20.82 -90.30
C ASP A 422 -53.06 21.42 -91.58
N LEU A 423 -52.36 21.32 -92.72
CA LEU A 423 -52.83 21.83 -94.00
C LEU A 423 -53.55 20.75 -94.82
N THR A 424 -54.65 21.12 -95.47
CA THR A 424 -55.28 20.22 -96.43
C THR A 424 -54.40 20.06 -97.67
N ARG A 425 -54.53 18.93 -98.37
CA ARG A 425 -53.79 18.67 -99.62
C ARG A 425 -53.91 19.80 -100.65
N ASP A 426 -55.05 20.48 -100.72
CA ASP A 426 -55.25 21.57 -101.66
C ASP A 426 -54.45 22.82 -101.24
N GLU A 427 -54.35 23.09 -99.93
CA GLU A 427 -53.54 24.18 -99.36
C GLU A 427 -52.05 23.91 -99.50
N ILE A 428 -51.60 22.67 -99.26
CA ILE A 428 -50.21 22.27 -99.50
C ILE A 428 -49.82 22.47 -100.97
N ILE A 429 -50.70 22.10 -101.92
CA ILE A 429 -50.45 22.33 -103.35
C ILE A 429 -50.37 23.82 -103.67
N GLU A 430 -51.26 24.62 -103.07
CA GLU A 430 -51.30 26.07 -103.28
C GLU A 430 -50.01 26.71 -102.75
N LEU A 431 -49.62 26.34 -101.53
CA LEU A 431 -48.38 26.78 -100.90
C LEU A 431 -47.15 26.38 -101.73
N GLY A 432 -47.08 25.13 -102.21
CA GLY A 432 -45.99 24.66 -103.08
C GLY A 432 -45.90 25.40 -104.41
N THR A 433 -47.04 25.76 -105.01
CA THR A 433 -47.02 26.57 -106.25
C THR A 433 -46.55 28.00 -106.05
N GLU A 434 -46.82 28.60 -104.89
CA GLU A 434 -46.43 29.99 -104.62
C GLU A 434 -44.95 30.06 -104.24
N THR A 435 -44.51 29.16 -103.35
CA THR A 435 -43.10 29.03 -102.91
C THR A 435 -42.19 28.48 -104.01
N GLY A 436 -42.76 27.77 -104.98
CA GLY A 436 -42.01 27.19 -106.11
C GLY A 436 -41.33 25.87 -105.81
N ALA A 437 -41.71 25.20 -104.73
CA ALA A 437 -41.31 23.82 -104.44
C ALA A 437 -41.85 22.84 -105.50
N ASP A 438 -41.00 21.97 -106.02
CA ASP A 438 -41.37 21.04 -107.10
C ASP A 438 -42.09 19.79 -106.54
N ASP A 439 -41.86 19.43 -105.28
CA ASP A 439 -42.57 18.38 -104.53
C ASP A 439 -42.78 18.70 -103.04
N LEU A 440 -43.37 17.74 -102.30
CA LEU A 440 -43.69 17.90 -100.88
C LEU A 440 -42.41 17.91 -100.02
N ASP A 441 -41.39 17.17 -100.47
CA ASP A 441 -40.12 17.07 -99.77
C ASP A 441 -39.39 18.43 -99.86
N ASP A 442 -39.38 19.06 -101.04
CA ASP A 442 -38.87 20.44 -101.23
C ASP A 442 -39.62 21.51 -100.40
N LEU A 443 -40.87 21.23 -100.01
CA LEU A 443 -41.72 22.10 -99.18
C LEU A 443 -41.49 21.87 -97.69
N ALA A 444 -41.23 20.62 -97.30
CA ALA A 444 -40.91 20.23 -95.93
C ALA A 444 -39.54 20.79 -95.52
N ASP A 445 -38.55 20.66 -96.41
CA ASP A 445 -37.18 21.15 -96.23
C ASP A 445 -37.06 22.69 -96.38
N MET A 446 -38.17 23.43 -96.43
CA MET A 446 -38.14 24.89 -96.61
C MET A 446 -38.22 25.60 -95.26
N ASP A 447 -37.19 26.40 -94.98
CA ASP A 447 -37.12 27.23 -93.78
C ASP A 447 -38.19 28.33 -93.85
N LEU A 448 -38.82 28.64 -92.72
CA LEU A 448 -39.79 29.72 -92.64
C LEU A 448 -39.21 31.08 -93.10
N GLU A 449 -37.90 31.28 -92.98
CA GLU A 449 -37.20 32.48 -93.43
C GLU A 449 -37.09 32.61 -94.96
N ASP A 450 -37.10 31.48 -95.68
CA ASP A 450 -37.10 31.46 -97.14
C ASP A 450 -38.45 31.90 -97.71
N LEU A 451 -39.49 31.89 -96.87
CA LEU A 451 -40.80 32.44 -97.21
C LEU A 451 -40.76 33.97 -97.13
N ASN A 452 -41.20 34.61 -98.20
CA ASN A 452 -41.43 36.05 -98.16
C ASN A 452 -42.67 36.40 -97.31
N ASP A 453 -42.79 37.66 -96.88
CA ASP A 453 -43.92 38.13 -96.06
C ASP A 453 -45.30 37.68 -96.56
N ASN A 454 -45.49 37.57 -97.88
CA ASN A 454 -46.78 37.17 -98.46
C ASN A 454 -47.03 35.66 -98.34
N GLU A 455 -45.99 34.84 -98.47
CA GLU A 455 -46.03 33.39 -98.24
C GLU A 455 -46.25 33.09 -96.76
N VAL A 456 -45.54 33.77 -95.85
CA VAL A 456 -45.75 33.64 -94.40
C VAL A 456 -47.17 34.03 -94.00
N ASN A 457 -47.67 35.19 -94.45
CA ASN A 457 -49.05 35.61 -94.17
C ASN A 457 -50.10 34.65 -94.76
N MET A 458 -49.77 33.96 -95.86
CA MET A 458 -50.65 32.97 -96.48
C MET A 458 -50.69 31.70 -95.63
N LEU A 459 -49.53 31.26 -95.14
CA LEU A 459 -49.38 30.12 -94.23
C LEU A 459 -50.10 30.39 -92.90
N GLU A 460 -49.90 31.56 -92.29
CA GLU A 460 -50.61 32.00 -91.08
C GLU A 460 -52.13 32.06 -91.29
N ARG A 461 -52.57 32.53 -92.46
CA ARG A 461 -54.00 32.57 -92.81
C ARG A 461 -54.57 31.17 -93.01
N MET A 462 -53.85 30.25 -93.64
CA MET A 462 -54.29 28.86 -93.81
C MET A 462 -54.43 28.16 -92.45
N LEU A 463 -53.46 28.35 -91.55
CA LEU A 463 -53.50 27.81 -90.18
C LEU A 463 -54.62 28.41 -89.33
N THR A 464 -55.00 29.67 -89.58
CA THR A 464 -56.10 30.33 -88.85
C THR A 464 -57.48 30.16 -89.47
N ASP A 465 -57.56 29.80 -90.77
CA ASP A 465 -58.83 29.65 -91.50
C ASP A 465 -59.51 28.28 -91.26
N ASP A 466 -58.82 27.25 -90.74
CA ASP A 466 -59.39 25.89 -90.57
C ASP A 466 -60.42 25.74 -89.42
N ASP A 467 -60.61 26.75 -88.56
CA ASP A 467 -61.53 26.65 -87.41
C ASP A 467 -62.78 27.55 -87.46
N SER A 468 -63.07 28.21 -88.59
CA SER A 468 -64.17 29.20 -88.64
C SER A 468 -65.39 28.90 -89.53
N GLU A 469 -65.37 27.85 -90.37
CA GLU A 469 -66.59 27.38 -91.07
C GLU A 469 -67.25 26.18 -90.38
N GLY A 470 -67.72 26.39 -89.14
CA GLY A 470 -68.91 25.67 -88.68
C GLY A 470 -70.09 26.02 -89.59
N SER A 471 -70.87 25.06 -90.09
CA SER A 471 -71.98 24.46 -89.33
C SER A 471 -72.90 23.65 -90.25
N PRO A 472 -73.66 22.64 -89.75
CA PRO A 472 -74.23 22.59 -88.40
C PRO A 472 -74.02 21.31 -87.59
#